data_AF-A0A7Y9XCV4-F1
#
_entry.id   AF-A0A7Y9XCV4-F1
#
_cell.length_a   1.000
_cell.length_b   1.000
_cell.length_c   1.000
_cell.angle_alpha   90.00
_cell.angle_beta   90.00
_cell.angle_gamma   90.00
#
_symmetry.space_group_name_H-M   'P 1'
#
loop_
_entity.id
_entity.type
_entity.pdbx_description
1 polymer ?
#
loop_
_entity_poly.entity_id
_entity_poly.type
_entity_poly.pdbx_seq_one_letter_code
_entity_poly.pdbx_strand_id
1 'polypeptide(L)'
;MAKRYHVRVFSAVVSLLVFLAIGIFAFLMWPREVPRPDHAVREGEADSGPRFLEDAWETEGKLRSEYGDDLRDLIILPEVMIAFLPDGVVGHDPSTGEEVWHYRVPGGTTGAAVSEQSDSRVIVSLNTPNLLGHEEQRLSLNVLTGEIEEEFSLEKEHPLSDPINRLHHVQGQYVISVVSGDNGNVIEARRVDTNVLVWSYGLASRCGPRTLREGEEYMVGTGHEQVLISLTCKGQSTVISLGVENGSENWSRTWESPPQKTAFPSVYVGNASALSPDNVLTQGLKGDLSGTYSLLSGPSGEDVDIDSSDISLFSSLSLPVEPGAKTAPDHIVIDYPQNLSDEFQVRSLRILVEEGKLEESVFTEVLVEGKEGQRFPYGVSEWGVDAFHMQAEIDHILEAQGLA
;
A
#
# COMPACT_ATOMS: atom_id res chain seq x y z
N MET A 1 -14.32 24.28 73.91
CA MET A 1 -14.46 22.93 73.32
C MET A 1 -14.68 22.92 71.80
N ALA A 2 -15.29 23.94 71.19
CA ALA A 2 -15.55 23.96 69.73
C ALA A 2 -14.30 23.90 68.82
N LYS A 3 -13.16 24.46 69.22
CA LYS A 3 -11.92 24.44 68.40
C LYS A 3 -11.29 23.05 68.21
N ARG A 4 -11.54 22.07 69.09
CA ARG A 4 -10.99 20.71 68.95
C ARG A 4 -11.82 19.82 67.99
N TYR A 5 -13.07 20.20 67.69
CA TYR A 5 -13.92 19.44 66.78
C TYR A 5 -13.57 19.71 65.30
N HIS A 6 -13.25 20.96 64.94
CA HIS A 6 -12.91 21.32 63.56
C HIS A 6 -11.62 20.66 63.04
N VAL A 7 -10.62 20.47 63.89
CA VAL A 7 -9.35 19.84 63.49
C VAL A 7 -9.55 18.35 63.16
N ARG A 8 -10.42 17.65 63.89
CA ARG A 8 -10.69 16.22 63.65
C ARG A 8 -11.51 15.99 62.38
N VAL A 9 -12.49 16.86 62.12
CA VAL A 9 -13.31 16.78 60.89
C VAL A 9 -12.47 17.11 59.66
N PHE A 10 -11.61 18.15 59.74
CA PHE A 10 -10.72 18.50 58.62
C PHE A 10 -9.73 17.38 58.29
N SER A 11 -9.12 16.76 59.31
CA SER A 11 -8.22 15.62 59.11
C SER A 11 -8.92 14.42 58.46
N ALA A 12 -10.15 14.11 58.86
CA ALA A 12 -10.89 12.98 58.29
C ALA A 12 -11.25 13.22 56.81
N VAL A 13 -11.62 14.45 56.45
CA VAL A 13 -11.94 14.81 55.06
C VAL A 13 -10.69 14.78 54.17
N VAL A 14 -9.55 15.30 54.65
CA VAL A 14 -8.29 15.25 53.90
C VAL A 14 -7.82 13.80 53.72
N SER A 15 -7.89 12.96 54.75
CA SER A 15 -7.57 11.54 54.62
C SER A 15 -8.48 10.83 53.63
N LEU A 16 -9.81 11.08 53.67
CA LEU A 16 -10.75 10.50 52.72
C LEU A 16 -10.41 10.91 51.28
N LEU A 17 -10.11 12.19 51.04
CA LEU A 17 -9.73 12.67 49.70
C LEU A 17 -8.43 12.05 49.21
N VAL A 18 -7.44 11.86 50.09
CA VAL A 18 -6.18 11.17 49.74
C VAL A 18 -6.43 9.70 49.42
N PHE A 19 -7.23 8.99 50.22
CA PHE A 19 -7.57 7.59 49.92
C PHE A 19 -8.40 7.45 48.64
N LEU A 20 -9.29 8.40 48.36
CA LEU A 20 -10.09 8.41 47.14
C LEU A 20 -9.21 8.72 45.93
N ALA A 21 -8.27 9.67 46.05
CA ALA A 21 -7.28 9.96 45.00
C ALA A 21 -6.35 8.76 44.76
N ILE A 22 -5.87 8.09 45.81
CA ILE A 22 -5.06 6.87 45.70
C ILE A 22 -5.89 5.73 45.10
N GLY A 23 -7.15 5.56 45.49
CA GLY A 23 -8.04 4.53 44.95
C GLY A 23 -8.35 4.75 43.47
N ILE A 24 -8.62 6.01 43.07
CA ILE A 24 -8.78 6.39 41.66
C ILE A 24 -7.46 6.18 40.91
N PHE A 25 -6.32 6.58 41.47
CA PHE A 25 -5.02 6.40 40.85
C PHE A 25 -4.66 4.92 40.70
N ALA A 26 -4.91 4.09 41.71
CA ALA A 26 -4.70 2.65 41.67
C ALA A 26 -5.69 1.92 40.75
N PHE A 27 -6.91 2.43 40.59
CA PHE A 27 -7.88 1.91 39.62
C PHE A 27 -7.52 2.30 38.19
N LEU A 28 -7.02 3.53 37.97
CA LEU A 28 -6.51 4.01 36.68
C LEU A 28 -5.16 3.37 36.32
N MET A 29 -4.33 3.04 37.32
CA MET A 29 -3.07 2.30 37.17
C MET A 29 -3.23 0.79 37.34
N TRP A 30 -4.46 0.29 37.53
CA TRP A 30 -4.69 -1.15 37.46
C TRP A 30 -4.35 -1.53 36.02
N PRO A 31 -3.33 -2.36 35.78
CA PRO A 31 -2.95 -2.71 34.42
C PRO A 31 -4.17 -3.35 33.79
N ARG A 32 -4.84 -2.63 32.89
CA ARG A 32 -5.66 -3.30 31.89
C ARG A 32 -4.68 -4.23 31.21
N GLU A 33 -4.92 -5.53 31.31
CA GLU A 33 -4.15 -6.50 30.53
C GLU A 33 -4.17 -5.99 29.09
N VAL A 34 -3.00 -5.57 28.60
CA VAL A 34 -2.86 -5.20 27.21
C VAL A 34 -3.27 -6.44 26.44
N PRO A 35 -4.28 -6.35 25.54
CA PRO A 35 -4.71 -7.50 24.77
C PRO A 35 -3.48 -8.12 24.13
N ARG A 36 -3.24 -9.41 24.40
CA ARG A 36 -2.13 -10.10 23.75
C ARG A 36 -2.44 -10.19 22.26
N PRO A 37 -1.43 -10.04 21.39
CA PRO A 37 -1.60 -10.35 19.99
C PRO A 37 -2.22 -11.75 19.83
N ASP A 38 -3.23 -11.84 18.98
CA ASP A 38 -3.73 -13.11 18.47
C ASP A 38 -2.88 -13.46 17.26
N HIS A 39 -2.11 -14.54 17.38
CA HIS A 39 -1.11 -14.94 16.39
C HIS A 39 -1.25 -16.43 16.11
N ALA A 40 -1.54 -16.77 14.86
CA ALA A 40 -1.50 -18.13 14.35
C ALA A 40 -0.51 -18.20 13.19
N VAL A 41 0.22 -19.31 13.12
CA VAL A 41 1.19 -19.61 12.07
C VAL A 41 0.72 -20.78 11.22
N ARG A 42 1.06 -20.79 9.93
CA ARG A 42 0.78 -21.91 9.04
C ARG A 42 1.74 -23.07 9.35
N GLU A 43 1.20 -24.25 9.61
CA GLU A 43 1.99 -25.48 9.69
C GLU A 43 1.98 -26.20 8.32
N GLY A 44 3.13 -26.25 7.64
CA GLY A 44 3.31 -27.04 6.40
C GLY A 44 3.69 -26.23 5.16
N GLU A 45 4.03 -26.95 4.09
CA GLU A 45 4.46 -26.39 2.80
C GLU A 45 3.23 -25.94 1.99
N ALA A 46 3.34 -24.80 1.31
CA ALA A 46 2.27 -24.31 0.45
C ALA A 46 2.23 -25.10 -0.86
N ASP A 47 1.03 -25.51 -1.29
CA ASP A 47 0.82 -26.17 -2.58
C ASP A 47 0.34 -25.11 -3.58
N SER A 48 1.20 -24.68 -4.50
CA SER A 48 0.81 -23.75 -5.57
C SER A 48 0.25 -24.55 -6.74
N GLY A 49 -1.09 -24.57 -6.84
CA GLY A 49 -1.79 -25.24 -7.93
C GLY A 49 -1.64 -24.51 -9.29
N PRO A 50 -1.79 -25.23 -10.42
CA PRO A 50 -1.65 -24.66 -11.77
C PRO A 50 -2.73 -23.64 -12.18
N ARG A 51 -3.74 -23.37 -11.34
CA ARG A 51 -4.83 -22.40 -11.59
C ARG A 51 -4.76 -21.14 -10.74
N PHE A 52 -3.60 -20.87 -10.14
CA PHE A 52 -3.36 -19.79 -9.18
C PHE A 52 -4.08 -18.47 -9.51
N LEU A 53 -3.93 -17.93 -10.74
CA LEU A 53 -4.49 -16.62 -11.09
C LEU A 53 -6.02 -16.59 -11.10
N GLU A 54 -6.69 -17.66 -11.57
CA GLU A 54 -8.16 -17.72 -11.64
C GLU A 54 -8.76 -17.82 -10.25
N ASP A 55 -8.21 -18.71 -9.43
CA ASP A 55 -8.71 -18.93 -8.08
C ASP A 55 -8.39 -17.71 -7.18
N ALA A 56 -7.23 -17.07 -7.37
CA ALA A 56 -6.85 -15.87 -6.64
C ALA A 56 -7.83 -14.70 -6.90
N TRP A 57 -8.39 -14.58 -8.10
CA TRP A 57 -9.38 -13.53 -8.39
C TRP A 57 -10.73 -13.77 -7.72
N GLU A 58 -11.23 -15.01 -7.77
CA GLU A 58 -12.47 -15.36 -7.07
C GLU A 58 -12.30 -15.14 -5.57
N THR A 59 -11.14 -15.54 -5.04
CA THR A 59 -10.75 -15.31 -3.64
C THR A 59 -10.65 -13.83 -3.30
N GLU A 60 -10.02 -12.99 -4.13
CA GLU A 60 -9.96 -11.54 -3.91
C GLU A 60 -11.38 -10.95 -3.78
N GLY A 61 -12.28 -11.29 -4.70
CA GLY A 61 -13.67 -10.82 -4.66
C GLY A 61 -14.40 -11.25 -3.38
N LYS A 62 -14.19 -12.50 -2.95
CA LYS A 62 -14.72 -13.03 -1.69
C LYS A 62 -14.18 -12.25 -0.48
N LEU A 63 -12.87 -12.04 -0.38
CA LEU A 63 -12.25 -11.33 0.74
C LEU A 63 -12.68 -9.86 0.80
N ARG A 64 -12.80 -9.19 -0.35
CA ARG A 64 -13.35 -7.83 -0.43
C ARG A 64 -14.79 -7.78 0.10
N SER A 65 -15.61 -8.77 -0.23
CA SER A 65 -16.98 -8.87 0.30
C SER A 65 -17.02 -9.23 1.79
N GLU A 66 -16.07 -10.01 2.28
CA GLU A 66 -16.01 -10.47 3.67
C GLU A 66 -15.55 -9.36 4.61
N TYR A 67 -14.47 -8.65 4.26
CA TYR A 67 -13.88 -7.59 5.07
C TYR A 67 -14.51 -6.21 4.81
N GLY A 68 -15.05 -5.96 3.61
CA GLY A 68 -15.68 -4.68 3.27
C GLY A 68 -14.74 -3.49 3.48
N ASP A 69 -15.23 -2.47 4.18
CA ASP A 69 -14.49 -1.22 4.45
C ASP A 69 -13.27 -1.42 5.37
N ASP A 70 -13.16 -2.55 6.06
CA ASP A 70 -12.01 -2.86 6.90
C ASP A 70 -10.81 -3.38 6.07
N LEU A 71 -11.01 -3.79 4.81
CA LEU A 71 -9.87 -4.19 3.97
C LEU A 71 -9.11 -2.95 3.50
N ARG A 72 -7.93 -2.70 4.09
CA ARG A 72 -7.10 -1.55 3.74
C ARG A 72 -6.32 -1.76 2.46
N ASP A 73 -5.88 -2.99 2.24
CA ASP A 73 -5.09 -3.41 1.08
C ASP A 73 -5.08 -4.94 0.96
N LEU A 74 -4.71 -5.45 -0.21
CA LEU A 74 -4.60 -6.87 -0.50
C LEU A 74 -3.39 -7.11 -1.42
N ILE A 75 -2.47 -7.96 -0.99
CA ILE A 75 -1.32 -8.39 -1.80
C ILE A 75 -1.50 -9.86 -2.17
N ILE A 76 -1.37 -10.16 -3.45
CA ILE A 76 -1.57 -11.51 -4.01
C ILE A 76 -0.22 -12.08 -4.38
N LEU A 77 0.18 -13.20 -3.76
CA LEU A 77 1.41 -13.95 -4.06
C LEU A 77 1.05 -15.40 -4.42
N PRO A 78 1.90 -16.12 -5.19
CA PRO A 78 1.59 -17.48 -5.68
C PRO A 78 1.12 -18.46 -4.60
N GLU A 79 1.68 -18.36 -3.40
CA GLU A 79 1.42 -19.29 -2.28
C GLU A 79 0.52 -18.72 -1.18
N VAL A 80 0.31 -17.40 -1.16
CA VAL A 80 -0.43 -16.70 -0.09
C VAL A 80 -0.99 -15.37 -0.57
N MET A 81 -2.21 -15.06 -0.14
CA MET A 81 -2.84 -13.76 -0.32
C MET A 81 -2.91 -13.05 1.02
N ILE A 82 -2.36 -11.84 1.12
CA ILE A 82 -2.24 -11.11 2.38
C ILE A 82 -3.23 -9.96 2.42
N ALA A 83 -4.16 -10.04 3.36
CA ALA A 83 -5.11 -8.98 3.67
C ALA A 83 -4.55 -8.08 4.78
N PHE A 84 -4.60 -6.78 4.55
CA PHE A 84 -4.20 -5.75 5.50
C PHE A 84 -5.44 -5.16 6.17
N LEU A 85 -5.51 -5.29 7.49
CA LEU A 85 -6.65 -4.86 8.31
C LEU A 85 -6.22 -3.73 9.27
N PRO A 86 -7.16 -2.98 9.87
CA PRO A 86 -6.86 -1.96 10.86
C PRO A 86 -6.14 -2.48 12.10
N ASP A 87 -6.41 -3.74 12.44
CA ASP A 87 -5.92 -4.42 13.63
C ASP A 87 -4.85 -5.48 13.34
N GLY A 88 -4.48 -5.72 12.08
CA GLY A 88 -3.45 -6.71 11.79
C GLY A 88 -3.26 -7.05 10.31
N VAL A 89 -2.66 -8.22 10.10
CA VAL A 89 -2.43 -8.84 8.80
C VAL A 89 -2.89 -10.29 8.83
N VAL A 90 -3.46 -10.75 7.73
CA VAL A 90 -4.00 -12.10 7.59
C VAL A 90 -3.52 -12.71 6.28
N GLY A 91 -2.93 -13.89 6.35
CA GLY A 91 -2.58 -14.70 5.19
C GLY A 91 -3.72 -15.66 4.85
N HIS A 92 -4.11 -15.69 3.58
CA HIS A 92 -5.12 -16.57 3.01
C HIS A 92 -4.49 -17.47 1.95
N ASP A 93 -4.99 -18.69 1.83
CA ASP A 93 -4.70 -19.55 0.70
C ASP A 93 -5.34 -18.94 -0.57
N PRO A 94 -4.58 -18.66 -1.64
CA PRO A 94 -5.12 -17.99 -2.83
C PRO A 94 -6.18 -18.80 -3.57
N SER A 95 -6.12 -20.14 -3.48
CA SER A 95 -7.04 -21.02 -4.20
C SER A 95 -8.38 -21.23 -3.51
N THR A 96 -8.40 -21.16 -2.18
CA THR A 96 -9.60 -21.45 -1.38
C THR A 96 -10.15 -20.22 -0.63
N GLY A 97 -9.30 -19.21 -0.43
CA GLY A 97 -9.55 -18.07 0.44
C GLY A 97 -9.60 -18.42 1.93
N GLU A 98 -9.23 -19.63 2.32
CA GLU A 98 -9.15 -20.01 3.74
C GLU A 98 -7.99 -19.28 4.41
N GLU A 99 -8.21 -18.81 5.64
CA GLU A 99 -7.16 -18.21 6.48
C GLU A 99 -6.12 -19.29 6.82
N VAL A 100 -4.84 -19.03 6.51
CA VAL A 100 -3.71 -19.94 6.77
C VAL A 100 -2.82 -19.47 7.91
N TRP A 101 -2.76 -18.16 8.16
CA TRP A 101 -2.07 -17.56 9.29
C TRP A 101 -2.60 -16.14 9.54
N HIS A 102 -2.44 -15.61 10.75
CA HIS A 102 -2.79 -14.23 11.05
C HIS A 102 -1.93 -13.66 12.16
N TYR A 103 -1.74 -12.34 12.13
CA TYR A 103 -1.19 -11.58 13.23
C TYR A 103 -2.10 -10.38 13.50
N ARG A 104 -2.85 -10.40 14.61
CA ARG A 104 -3.82 -9.36 14.98
C ARG A 104 -3.53 -8.81 16.38
N VAL A 105 -3.64 -7.49 16.54
CA VAL A 105 -3.45 -6.77 17.80
C VAL A 105 -4.72 -6.02 18.16
N PRO A 106 -5.59 -6.59 19.02
CA PRO A 106 -6.87 -5.99 19.35
C PRO A 106 -6.73 -4.59 19.94
N GLY A 107 -7.35 -3.59 19.29
CA GLY A 107 -7.30 -2.19 19.71
C GLY A 107 -5.98 -1.46 19.42
N GLY A 108 -5.03 -2.12 18.77
CA GLY A 108 -3.87 -1.47 18.16
C GLY A 108 -4.21 -0.96 16.76
N THR A 109 -3.46 0.02 16.27
CA THR A 109 -3.44 0.35 14.85
C THR A 109 -2.20 -0.26 14.23
N THR A 110 -2.39 -0.97 13.12
CA THR A 110 -1.29 -1.60 12.40
C THR A 110 -1.10 -0.95 11.03
N GLY A 111 0.14 -0.57 10.74
CA GLY A 111 0.59 -0.35 9.36
C GLY A 111 1.38 -1.58 8.94
N ALA A 112 1.15 -2.12 7.74
CA ALA A 112 1.96 -3.24 7.28
C ALA A 112 2.24 -3.17 5.78
N ALA A 113 3.33 -3.81 5.35
CA ALA A 113 3.77 -3.86 3.96
C ALA A 113 4.51 -5.17 3.68
N VAL A 114 4.59 -5.60 2.41
CA VAL A 114 5.29 -6.83 2.00
C VAL A 114 6.53 -6.50 1.20
N SER A 115 7.61 -7.23 1.46
CA SER A 115 8.82 -7.22 0.64
C SER A 115 8.66 -8.07 -0.62
N GLU A 116 8.86 -7.47 -1.79
CA GLU A 116 8.78 -8.11 -3.11
C GLU A 116 10.04 -8.92 -3.49
N GLN A 117 11.04 -9.06 -2.61
CA GLN A 117 12.26 -9.83 -2.87
C GLN A 117 12.15 -11.32 -2.45
N SER A 118 13.16 -12.12 -2.83
CA SER A 118 13.25 -13.58 -2.67
C SER A 118 13.02 -14.13 -1.26
N ASP A 119 13.17 -13.28 -0.24
CA ASP A 119 13.00 -13.66 1.16
C ASP A 119 11.62 -13.27 1.70
N SER A 120 10.74 -12.79 0.82
CA SER A 120 9.36 -12.31 1.02
C SER A 120 8.92 -12.25 2.49
N ARG A 121 8.94 -11.04 3.04
CA ARG A 121 8.64 -10.74 4.45
C ARG A 121 7.48 -9.77 4.55
N VAL A 122 6.65 -9.88 5.57
CA VAL A 122 5.64 -8.88 5.93
C VAL A 122 6.21 -8.04 7.06
N ILE A 123 6.37 -6.74 6.84
CA ILE A 123 6.74 -5.81 7.90
C ILE A 123 5.47 -5.27 8.52
N VAL A 124 5.31 -5.43 9.83
CA VAL A 124 4.18 -4.93 10.61
C VAL A 124 4.67 -3.90 11.61
N SER A 125 4.13 -2.68 11.54
CA SER A 125 4.32 -1.64 12.53
C SER A 125 3.12 -1.59 13.46
N LEU A 126 3.38 -1.74 14.74
CA LEU A 126 2.40 -1.77 15.81
C LEU A 126 2.50 -0.50 16.62
N ASN A 127 1.38 0.15 16.86
CA ASN A 127 1.28 1.15 17.92
C ASN A 127 0.51 0.57 19.10
N THR A 128 1.23 0.26 20.19
CA THR A 128 0.63 -0.25 21.42
C THR A 128 0.53 0.88 22.46
N PRO A 129 -0.69 1.22 22.91
CA PRO A 129 -0.88 2.17 24.00
C PRO A 129 -0.23 1.64 25.30
N ASN A 130 0.51 2.49 26.00
CA ASN A 130 1.06 2.20 27.32
C ASN A 130 0.81 3.37 28.30
N LEU A 131 1.15 3.17 29.58
CA LEU A 131 0.91 4.18 30.63
C LEU A 131 1.71 5.49 30.42
N LEU A 132 2.73 5.48 29.56
CA LEU A 132 3.61 6.59 29.25
C LEU A 132 3.40 7.13 27.82
N GLY A 133 2.27 6.79 27.19
CA GLY A 133 1.90 7.19 25.83
C GLY A 133 1.78 5.99 24.91
N HIS A 134 2.54 6.01 23.81
CA HIS A 134 2.55 4.98 22.80
C HIS A 134 3.93 4.32 22.73
N GLU A 135 3.98 3.03 22.47
CA GLU A 135 5.18 2.28 22.09
C GLU A 135 5.00 1.77 20.67
N GLU A 136 5.91 2.18 19.80
CA GLU A 136 5.96 1.65 18.44
C GLU A 136 6.90 0.45 18.41
N GLN A 137 6.37 -0.67 17.92
CA GLN A 137 7.12 -1.89 17.70
C GLN A 137 7.02 -2.25 16.23
N ARG A 138 8.11 -2.77 15.65
CA ARG A 138 8.09 -3.30 14.29
C ARG A 138 8.47 -4.76 14.29
N LEU A 139 7.72 -5.55 13.55
CA LEU A 139 7.91 -6.97 13.38
C LEU A 139 8.19 -7.27 11.92
N SER A 140 9.09 -8.21 11.67
CA SER A 140 9.22 -8.88 10.39
C SER A 140 8.61 -10.27 10.52
N LEU A 141 7.59 -10.55 9.72
CA LEU A 141 6.96 -11.86 9.64
C LEU A 141 7.36 -12.55 8.34
N ASN A 142 7.52 -13.87 8.40
CA ASN A 142 7.64 -14.70 7.21
C ASN A 142 6.30 -14.66 6.43
N VAL A 143 6.34 -14.33 5.14
CA VAL A 143 5.11 -14.14 4.35
C VAL A 143 4.25 -15.40 4.23
N LEU A 144 4.88 -16.57 4.20
CA LEU A 144 4.21 -17.84 3.93
C LEU A 144 3.60 -18.44 5.19
N THR A 145 4.24 -18.20 6.33
CA THR A 145 3.89 -18.86 7.59
C THR A 145 3.33 -17.92 8.66
N GLY A 146 3.58 -16.61 8.53
CA GLY A 146 3.29 -15.64 9.58
C GLY A 146 4.24 -15.71 10.78
N GLU A 147 5.29 -16.54 10.76
CA GLU A 147 6.26 -16.64 11.86
C GLU A 147 7.03 -15.33 12.04
N ILE A 148 7.22 -14.89 13.29
CA ILE A 148 8.00 -13.69 13.60
C ILE A 148 9.49 -14.04 13.42
N GLU A 149 10.13 -13.42 12.43
CA GLU A 149 11.56 -13.59 12.16
C GLU A 149 12.39 -12.58 12.96
N GLU A 150 11.94 -11.32 13.05
CA GLU A 150 12.68 -10.22 13.69
C GLU A 150 11.71 -9.28 14.44
N GLU A 151 12.16 -8.75 15.58
CA GLU A 151 11.43 -7.77 16.39
C GLU A 151 12.34 -6.56 16.67
N PHE A 152 11.83 -5.37 16.36
CA PHE A 152 12.52 -4.10 16.55
C PHE A 152 11.71 -3.18 17.47
N SER A 153 12.29 -2.81 18.61
CA SER A 153 11.76 -1.72 19.45
C SER A 153 12.30 -0.39 18.95
N LEU A 154 11.41 0.57 18.67
CA LEU A 154 11.83 1.92 18.31
C LEU A 154 12.09 2.74 19.56
N GLU A 155 13.35 3.06 19.82
CA GLU A 155 13.69 4.04 20.84
C GLU A 155 13.11 5.40 20.44
N LYS A 156 12.40 6.05 21.39
CA LYS A 156 11.72 7.35 21.22
C LYS A 156 12.72 8.49 21.03
N GLU A 157 13.46 8.53 19.92
CA GLU A 157 14.24 9.72 19.58
C GLU A 157 13.29 10.90 19.28
N HIS A 158 12.08 10.63 18.78
CA HIS A 158 11.01 11.61 18.61
C HIS A 158 9.70 11.08 19.22
N PRO A 159 9.07 11.80 20.17
CA PRO A 159 7.74 11.46 20.64
C PRO A 159 6.76 11.68 19.49
N LEU A 160 6.41 10.60 18.80
CA LEU A 160 5.36 10.60 17.79
C LEU A 160 4.03 10.86 18.49
N SER A 161 3.27 11.83 17.99
CA SER A 161 1.93 12.12 18.52
C SER A 161 0.87 11.17 17.99
N ASP A 162 1.13 10.48 16.86
CA ASP A 162 0.17 9.62 16.17
C ASP A 162 0.83 8.34 15.60
N PRO A 163 0.07 7.23 15.47
CA PRO A 163 0.52 5.99 14.85
C PRO A 163 0.98 6.16 13.40
N ILE A 164 1.91 5.29 12.99
CA ILE A 164 2.16 5.03 11.57
C ILE A 164 0.89 4.43 10.97
N ASN A 165 0.22 5.21 10.11
CA ASN A 165 -1.07 4.83 9.56
C ASN A 165 -0.97 3.82 8.40
N ARG A 166 0.14 3.86 7.66
CA ARG A 166 0.47 2.93 6.56
C ARG A 166 1.97 2.77 6.41
N LEU A 167 2.37 1.56 6.08
CA LEU A 167 3.70 1.25 5.58
C LEU A 167 3.57 1.06 4.07
N HIS A 168 4.50 1.61 3.31
CA HIS A 168 4.65 1.28 1.90
C HIS A 168 6.03 0.67 1.74
N HIS A 169 6.09 -0.55 1.21
CA HIS A 169 7.37 -1.18 0.91
C HIS A 169 7.89 -0.64 -0.42
N VAL A 170 9.18 -0.31 -0.47
CA VAL A 170 9.90 -0.01 -1.71
C VAL A 170 11.14 -0.88 -1.74
N GLN A 171 11.27 -1.68 -2.80
CA GLN A 171 12.48 -2.42 -3.17
C GLN A 171 13.46 -2.79 -2.05
N GLY A 172 13.31 -4.03 -1.56
CA GLY A 172 14.33 -4.87 -0.94
C GLY A 172 14.89 -4.47 0.42
N GLN A 173 15.02 -3.17 0.69
CA GLN A 173 15.78 -2.69 1.84
C GLN A 173 15.09 -1.57 2.59
N TYR A 174 14.02 -0.96 2.08
CA TYR A 174 13.44 0.22 2.69
C TYR A 174 11.95 0.05 3.00
N VAL A 175 11.58 0.48 4.20
CA VAL A 175 10.20 0.68 4.60
C VAL A 175 9.92 2.18 4.60
N ILE A 176 8.91 2.59 3.83
CA ILE A 176 8.42 3.95 3.82
C ILE A 176 7.27 4.07 4.82
N SER A 177 7.36 5.05 5.69
CA SER A 177 6.38 5.33 6.73
C SER A 177 5.93 6.77 6.64
N VAL A 178 4.65 7.03 6.91
CA VAL A 178 4.17 8.38 7.13
C VAL A 178 3.95 8.60 8.62
N VAL A 179 4.58 9.66 9.12
CA VAL A 179 4.61 10.04 10.53
C VAL A 179 3.93 11.40 10.68
N SER A 180 2.91 11.47 11.52
CA SER A 180 2.23 12.72 11.85
C SER A 180 2.87 13.37 13.08
N GLY A 181 3.10 14.68 13.02
CA GLY A 181 3.62 15.46 14.14
C GLY A 181 3.02 16.86 14.20
N ASP A 182 3.29 17.57 15.31
CA ASP A 182 2.77 18.93 15.57
C ASP A 182 3.17 19.95 14.48
N ASN A 183 4.28 19.70 13.80
CA ASN A 183 4.80 20.56 12.73
C ASN A 183 4.43 20.07 11.32
N GLY A 184 3.52 19.10 11.21
CA GLY A 184 3.06 18.50 9.96
C GLY A 184 3.57 17.08 9.73
N ASN A 185 3.14 16.48 8.62
CA ASN A 185 3.45 15.10 8.29
C ASN A 185 4.86 14.99 7.69
N VAL A 186 5.55 13.91 8.04
CA VAL A 186 6.89 13.55 7.58
C VAL A 186 6.81 12.17 6.95
N ILE A 187 7.43 12.01 5.79
CA ILE A 187 7.62 10.71 5.15
C ILE A 187 9.03 10.26 5.47
N GLU A 188 9.18 9.08 6.06
CA GLU A 188 10.45 8.52 6.47
C GLU A 188 10.74 7.25 5.67
N ALA A 189 12.02 7.06 5.30
CA ALA A 189 12.52 5.75 4.88
C ALA A 189 13.45 5.19 5.93
N ARG A 190 13.21 3.93 6.30
CA ARG A 190 14.02 3.18 7.25
C ARG A 190 14.49 1.89 6.61
N ARG A 191 15.68 1.43 6.96
CA ARG A 191 16.15 0.13 6.48
C ARG A 191 15.32 -0.99 7.10
N VAL A 192 14.90 -1.98 6.32
CA VAL A 192 14.07 -3.11 6.79
C VAL A 192 14.82 -3.94 7.84
N ASP A 193 16.11 -4.21 7.61
CA ASP A 193 16.96 -5.11 8.41
C ASP A 193 17.42 -4.54 9.77
N THR A 194 17.50 -3.22 9.86
CA THR A 194 18.14 -2.52 10.98
C THR A 194 17.24 -1.46 11.59
N ASN A 195 16.12 -1.15 10.92
CA ASN A 195 15.17 -0.09 11.29
C ASN A 195 15.78 1.31 11.42
N VAL A 196 17.01 1.50 10.89
CA VAL A 196 17.75 2.76 10.91
C VAL A 196 17.09 3.74 9.95
N LEU A 197 16.81 4.96 10.42
CA LEU A 197 16.34 6.07 9.60
C LEU A 197 17.42 6.44 8.57
N VAL A 198 17.04 6.42 7.30
CA VAL A 198 17.92 6.74 6.17
C VAL A 198 17.71 8.19 5.76
N TRP A 199 16.46 8.56 5.56
CA TRP A 199 16.06 9.93 5.21
C TRP A 199 14.64 10.22 5.69
N SER A 200 14.33 11.52 5.77
CA SER A 200 13.02 12.06 6.13
C SER A 200 12.66 13.24 5.22
N TYR A 201 11.42 13.29 4.73
CA TYR A 201 10.89 14.35 3.88
C TYR A 201 9.66 15.00 4.54
N GLY A 202 9.77 16.28 4.90
CA GLY A 202 8.69 17.01 5.57
C GLY A 202 7.71 17.68 4.60
N LEU A 203 6.42 17.34 4.68
CA LEU A 203 5.36 17.94 3.84
C LEU A 203 5.04 19.39 4.23
N ALA A 204 5.45 19.82 5.43
CA ALA A 204 5.28 21.19 5.92
C ALA A 204 5.96 22.24 5.03
N SER A 205 7.04 21.86 4.34
CA SER A 205 7.72 22.72 3.36
C SER A 205 6.81 23.14 2.20
N ARG A 206 5.84 22.29 1.84
CA ARG A 206 4.86 22.52 0.77
C ARG A 206 3.57 23.15 1.31
N CYS A 207 2.98 22.54 2.34
CA CYS A 207 1.64 22.91 2.81
C CYS A 207 1.60 23.81 4.05
N GLY A 208 2.76 24.16 4.62
CA GLY A 208 2.86 24.90 5.88
C GLY A 208 2.82 23.98 7.11
N PRO A 209 3.10 24.51 8.31
CA PRO A 209 3.17 23.72 9.54
C PRO A 209 1.75 23.38 10.04
N ARG A 210 1.20 22.28 9.54
CA ARG A 210 -0.04 21.67 10.02
C ARG A 210 -0.05 20.19 9.67
N THR A 211 -0.76 19.41 10.48
CA THR A 211 -1.06 18.01 10.15
C THR A 211 -2.02 17.97 8.96
N LEU A 212 -1.66 17.16 7.97
CA LEU A 212 -2.45 16.82 6.81
C LEU A 212 -3.17 15.50 7.06
N ARG A 213 -4.36 15.34 6.48
CA ARG A 213 -5.11 14.09 6.53
C ARG A 213 -4.83 13.24 5.30
N GLU A 214 -4.38 12.01 5.51
CA GLU A 214 -4.18 11.04 4.43
C GLU A 214 -5.52 10.65 3.82
N GLY A 215 -5.58 10.42 2.51
CA GLY A 215 -6.82 10.08 1.81
C GLY A 215 -7.78 11.27 1.60
N GLU A 216 -7.53 12.41 2.25
CA GLU A 216 -8.25 13.67 2.02
C GLU A 216 -7.34 14.75 1.39
N GLU A 217 -6.09 14.87 1.85
CA GLU A 217 -5.20 15.97 1.47
C GLU A 217 -3.87 15.50 0.86
N TYR A 218 -3.48 14.26 1.15
CA TYR A 218 -2.31 13.63 0.54
C TYR A 218 -2.47 12.12 0.45
N MET A 219 -1.66 11.52 -0.42
CA MET A 219 -1.51 10.08 -0.54
C MET A 219 -0.06 9.76 -0.86
N VAL A 220 0.47 8.70 -0.26
CA VAL A 220 1.80 8.18 -0.56
C VAL A 220 1.64 6.86 -1.30
N GLY A 221 2.45 6.67 -2.32
CA GLY A 221 2.58 5.42 -3.06
C GLY A 221 4.05 5.13 -3.30
N THR A 222 4.32 3.90 -3.72
CA THR A 222 5.68 3.45 -3.99
C THR A 222 5.73 2.90 -5.41
N GLY A 223 6.74 3.36 -6.16
CA GLY A 223 7.12 2.80 -7.45
C GLY A 223 8.42 2.01 -7.31
N HIS A 224 8.98 1.56 -8.44
CA HIS A 224 10.20 0.73 -8.47
C HIS A 224 11.34 1.34 -7.62
N GLU A 225 11.83 2.52 -7.98
CA GLU A 225 12.94 3.21 -7.29
C GLU A 225 12.52 4.52 -6.63
N GLN A 226 11.21 4.73 -6.49
CA GLN A 226 10.65 6.05 -6.18
C GLN A 226 9.55 5.98 -5.14
N VAL A 227 9.48 7.02 -4.31
CA VAL A 227 8.33 7.31 -3.46
C VAL A 227 7.52 8.41 -4.11
N LEU A 228 6.24 8.16 -4.32
CA LEU A 228 5.33 9.07 -5.00
C LEU A 228 4.38 9.68 -3.99
N ILE A 229 4.20 10.99 -4.07
CA ILE A 229 3.37 11.75 -3.13
C ILE A 229 2.39 12.56 -3.95
N SER A 230 1.11 12.27 -3.83
CA SER A 230 0.03 13.16 -4.29
C SER A 230 -0.36 14.09 -3.13
N LEU A 231 -0.47 15.37 -3.40
CA LEU A 231 -0.66 16.38 -2.36
C LEU A 231 -1.55 17.51 -2.88
N THR A 232 -2.59 17.88 -2.13
CA THR A 232 -3.39 19.07 -2.44
C THR A 232 -3.40 20.04 -1.28
N CYS A 233 -2.86 21.24 -1.51
CA CYS A 233 -2.93 22.33 -0.55
C CYS A 233 -2.81 23.70 -1.22
N LYS A 234 -3.35 24.73 -0.55
CA LYS A 234 -3.28 26.14 -1.00
C LYS A 234 -3.82 26.36 -2.43
N GLY A 235 -4.83 25.58 -2.85
CA GLY A 235 -5.41 25.66 -4.19
C GLY A 235 -4.53 25.08 -5.28
N GLN A 236 -3.56 24.24 -4.92
CA GLN A 236 -2.68 23.54 -5.84
C GLN A 236 -2.74 22.04 -5.54
N SER A 237 -2.68 21.23 -6.60
CA SER A 237 -2.42 19.80 -6.50
C SER A 237 -1.03 19.55 -7.05
N THR A 238 -0.21 18.78 -6.34
CA THR A 238 1.16 18.48 -6.70
C THR A 238 1.39 16.99 -6.58
N VAL A 239 2.04 16.41 -7.58
CA VAL A 239 2.66 15.08 -7.48
C VAL A 239 4.16 15.26 -7.36
N ILE A 240 4.78 14.53 -6.44
CA ILE A 240 6.22 14.59 -6.15
C ILE A 240 6.77 13.17 -6.27
N SER A 241 7.91 13.02 -6.94
CA SER A 241 8.71 11.80 -6.93
C SER A 241 9.98 12.03 -6.13
N LEU A 242 10.23 11.15 -5.15
CA LEU A 242 11.44 11.12 -4.35
C LEU A 242 12.23 9.85 -4.68
N GLY A 243 13.57 9.93 -4.72
CA GLY A 243 14.42 8.74 -4.80
C GLY A 243 14.32 7.91 -3.51
N VAL A 244 14.10 6.60 -3.64
CA VAL A 244 13.95 5.70 -2.48
C VAL A 244 15.18 5.65 -1.58
N GLU A 245 16.38 5.81 -2.15
CA GLU A 245 17.62 5.65 -1.39
C GLU A 245 17.99 6.88 -0.55
N ASN A 246 17.57 8.07 -0.98
CA ASN A 246 18.09 9.34 -0.46
C ASN A 246 17.01 10.38 -0.11
N GLY A 247 15.76 10.14 -0.49
CA GLY A 247 14.64 11.07 -0.26
C GLY A 247 14.75 12.38 -1.05
N SER A 248 15.66 12.48 -2.02
CA SER A 248 15.80 13.67 -2.86
C SER A 248 14.70 13.71 -3.91
N GLU A 249 14.17 14.90 -4.18
CA GLU A 249 13.17 15.10 -5.21
C GLU A 249 13.78 14.87 -6.60
N ASN A 250 13.29 13.86 -7.29
CA ASN A 250 13.64 13.57 -8.69
C ASN A 250 12.91 14.55 -9.61
N TRP A 251 11.60 14.69 -9.38
CA TRP A 251 10.74 15.61 -10.12
C TRP A 251 9.50 15.95 -9.28
N SER A 252 8.85 17.06 -9.62
CA SER A 252 7.51 17.38 -9.14
C SER A 252 6.70 18.08 -10.22
N ARG A 253 5.39 17.84 -10.20
CA ARG A 253 4.45 18.42 -11.13
C ARG A 253 3.28 19.03 -10.38
N THR A 254 2.91 20.25 -10.74
CA THR A 254 1.88 21.02 -10.04
C THR A 254 0.82 21.51 -10.99
N TRP A 255 -0.42 21.43 -10.55
CA TRP A 255 -1.61 21.90 -11.23
C TRP A 255 -2.40 22.87 -10.36
N GLU A 256 -3.19 23.71 -10.99
CA GLU A 256 -4.19 24.50 -10.30
C GLU A 256 -5.32 23.57 -9.82
N SER A 257 -5.70 23.68 -8.54
CA SER A 257 -6.85 22.98 -8.00
C SER A 257 -7.98 23.97 -7.72
N PRO A 258 -9.17 23.78 -8.31
CA PRO A 258 -10.31 24.64 -8.03
C PRO A 258 -10.60 24.70 -6.52
N PRO A 259 -11.01 25.86 -5.95
CA PRO A 259 -11.26 25.98 -4.51
C PRO A 259 -12.35 25.04 -3.97
N GLN A 260 -13.14 24.42 -4.85
CA GLN A 260 -14.20 23.47 -4.51
C GLN A 260 -13.81 22.01 -4.75
N LYS A 261 -12.67 21.73 -5.40
CA LYS A 261 -12.16 20.38 -5.61
C LYS A 261 -11.31 20.02 -4.40
N THR A 262 -11.94 19.37 -3.41
CA THR A 262 -11.25 18.85 -2.22
C THR A 262 -10.51 17.55 -2.48
N ALA A 263 -10.73 16.92 -3.65
CA ALA A 263 -10.06 15.69 -4.03
C ALA A 263 -8.71 16.00 -4.72
N PHE A 264 -7.63 15.46 -4.17
CA PHE A 264 -6.33 15.37 -4.86
C PHE A 264 -6.42 14.32 -5.98
N PRO A 265 -5.61 14.45 -7.04
CA PRO A 265 -5.56 13.42 -8.07
C PRO A 265 -5.12 12.09 -7.46
N SER A 266 -5.89 11.03 -7.70
CA SER A 266 -5.45 9.68 -7.35
C SER A 266 -4.24 9.31 -8.20
N VAL A 267 -3.16 8.86 -7.59
CA VAL A 267 -1.92 8.47 -8.28
C VAL A 267 -1.87 6.94 -8.35
N TYR A 268 -1.67 6.43 -9.56
CA TYR A 268 -1.53 5.01 -9.85
C TYR A 268 -0.17 4.78 -10.48
N VAL A 269 0.52 3.72 -10.05
CA VAL A 269 1.76 3.26 -10.65
C VAL A 269 1.42 2.05 -11.51
N GLY A 270 1.92 1.99 -12.74
CA GLY A 270 1.82 0.80 -13.58
C GLY A 270 2.66 -0.36 -13.03
N ASN A 271 2.12 -1.17 -12.11
CA ASN A 271 2.74 -2.40 -11.60
C ASN A 271 1.68 -3.48 -11.23
N ALA A 272 2.11 -4.71 -10.90
CA ALA A 272 1.26 -5.89 -10.62
C ALA A 272 0.13 -5.65 -9.61
N SER A 273 0.38 -4.85 -8.57
CA SER A 273 -0.60 -4.51 -7.53
C SER A 273 -1.69 -3.54 -7.99
N ALA A 274 -1.58 -3.01 -9.22
CA ALA A 274 -2.50 -2.03 -9.79
C ALA A 274 -3.66 -2.63 -10.61
N LEU A 275 -3.97 -3.92 -10.50
CA LEU A 275 -5.08 -4.54 -11.25
C LEU A 275 -6.12 -5.22 -10.34
N SER A 276 -6.55 -4.51 -9.29
CA SER A 276 -7.85 -4.77 -8.65
C SER A 276 -8.98 -4.47 -9.66
N PRO A 277 -10.14 -5.16 -9.59
CA PRO A 277 -11.31 -4.88 -10.44
C PRO A 277 -11.73 -3.40 -10.45
N ASP A 278 -11.49 -2.71 -9.33
CA ASP A 278 -11.85 -1.31 -9.12
C ASP A 278 -10.68 -0.34 -9.37
N ASN A 279 -9.52 -0.85 -9.82
CA ASN A 279 -8.38 0.01 -10.13
C ASN A 279 -8.62 0.76 -11.45
N VAL A 280 -8.18 2.02 -11.51
CA VAL A 280 -8.24 2.88 -12.71
C VAL A 280 -7.60 2.24 -13.94
N LEU A 281 -6.55 1.44 -13.80
CA LEU A 281 -5.95 0.74 -14.94
C LEU A 281 -6.89 -0.33 -15.48
N THR A 282 -7.47 -1.15 -14.60
CA THR A 282 -8.51 -2.13 -14.96
C THR A 282 -9.73 -1.45 -15.57
N GLN A 283 -10.26 -0.40 -14.94
CA GLN A 283 -11.41 0.34 -15.45
C GLN A 283 -11.09 1.02 -16.80
N GLY A 284 -9.86 1.50 -16.99
CA GLY A 284 -9.39 2.03 -18.27
C GLY A 284 -9.30 0.99 -19.37
N LEU A 285 -8.80 -0.21 -19.05
CA LEU A 285 -8.82 -1.35 -19.96
C LEU A 285 -10.26 -1.75 -20.33
N LYS A 286 -11.20 -1.63 -19.39
CA LYS A 286 -12.65 -1.86 -19.62
C LYS A 286 -13.36 -0.72 -20.35
N GLY A 287 -12.74 0.46 -20.43
CA GLY A 287 -13.37 1.65 -20.99
C GLY A 287 -14.46 2.24 -20.08
N ASP A 288 -14.45 1.89 -18.80
CA ASP A 288 -15.48 2.20 -17.80
C ASP A 288 -15.08 3.40 -16.92
N LEU A 289 -14.32 4.34 -17.50
CA LEU A 289 -13.78 5.48 -16.77
C LEU A 289 -14.66 6.72 -16.85
N SER A 290 -14.85 7.34 -15.69
CA SER A 290 -15.28 8.73 -15.58
C SER A 290 -14.09 9.60 -15.14
N GLY A 291 -14.04 10.86 -15.57
CA GLY A 291 -13.03 11.83 -15.14
C GLY A 291 -11.92 12.14 -16.15
N THR A 292 -10.98 13.00 -15.76
CA THR A 292 -9.81 13.40 -16.58
C THR A 292 -8.52 12.73 -16.11
N TYR A 293 -7.63 12.42 -17.07
CA TYR A 293 -6.42 11.64 -16.83
C TYR A 293 -5.15 12.38 -17.30
N SER A 294 -4.05 12.11 -16.62
CA SER A 294 -2.70 12.45 -17.09
C SER A 294 -1.81 11.22 -16.97
N LEU A 295 -1.15 10.87 -18.06
CA LEU A 295 -0.15 9.80 -18.12
C LEU A 295 1.24 10.44 -18.02
N LEU A 296 1.98 10.09 -16.97
CA LEU A 296 3.30 10.64 -16.69
C LEU A 296 4.38 9.58 -16.81
N SER A 297 5.52 9.95 -17.39
CA SER A 297 6.73 9.12 -17.40
C SER A 297 7.30 9.03 -15.99
N GLY A 298 7.43 7.83 -15.43
CA GLY A 298 7.98 7.61 -14.10
C GLY A 298 9.38 8.20 -13.88
N PRO A 299 10.33 8.06 -14.82
CA PRO A 299 11.65 8.68 -14.71
C PRO A 299 11.65 10.22 -14.66
N SER A 300 10.80 10.90 -15.45
CA SER A 300 10.90 12.36 -15.66
C SER A 300 9.72 13.19 -15.13
N GLY A 301 8.55 12.58 -14.92
CA GLY A 301 7.30 13.26 -14.60
C GLY A 301 6.68 14.03 -15.77
N GLU A 302 7.24 13.89 -16.98
CA GLU A 302 6.73 14.52 -18.20
C GLU A 302 5.50 13.78 -18.73
N ASP A 303 4.64 14.47 -19.48
CA ASP A 303 3.52 13.82 -20.17
C ASP A 303 4.06 12.78 -21.17
N VAL A 304 3.50 11.58 -21.13
CA VAL A 304 3.77 10.56 -22.15
C VAL A 304 2.95 10.90 -23.39
N ASP A 305 3.63 11.06 -24.53
CA ASP A 305 2.99 11.25 -25.82
C ASP A 305 2.59 9.90 -26.41
N ILE A 306 1.29 9.59 -26.34
CA ILE A 306 0.72 8.33 -26.83
C ILE A 306 0.81 8.22 -28.37
N ASP A 307 0.95 9.34 -29.09
CA ASP A 307 1.12 9.34 -30.56
C ASP A 307 2.55 8.96 -31.00
N SER A 308 3.50 8.86 -30.07
CA SER A 308 4.86 8.39 -30.36
C SER A 308 4.88 6.87 -30.33
N SER A 309 5.40 6.26 -31.40
CA SER A 309 5.35 4.84 -31.77
C SER A 309 5.99 3.82 -30.80
N ASP A 310 6.22 4.19 -29.55
CA ASP A 310 6.64 3.27 -28.49
C ASP A 310 5.39 2.60 -27.93
N ILE A 311 5.08 1.44 -28.49
CA ILE A 311 3.95 0.58 -28.14
C ILE A 311 4.09 0.23 -26.66
N SER A 312 3.15 0.69 -25.85
CA SER A 312 3.04 0.27 -24.45
C SER A 312 1.61 -0.18 -24.21
N LEU A 313 1.39 -1.10 -23.27
CA LEU A 313 0.03 -1.48 -22.84
C LEU A 313 -0.84 -0.25 -22.51
N PHE A 314 -0.23 0.87 -22.13
CA PHE A 314 -0.93 2.13 -21.86
C PHE A 314 -1.41 2.86 -23.12
N SER A 315 -0.78 2.70 -24.28
CA SER A 315 -1.29 3.27 -25.54
C SER A 315 -2.60 2.60 -25.98
N SER A 316 -2.79 1.33 -25.63
CA SER A 316 -4.04 0.60 -25.86
C SER A 316 -5.18 1.01 -24.92
N LEU A 317 -4.86 1.73 -23.82
CA LEU A 317 -5.88 2.28 -22.95
C LEU A 317 -6.55 3.46 -23.64
N SER A 318 -7.88 3.41 -23.76
CA SER A 318 -8.68 4.57 -24.19
C SER A 318 -8.83 5.61 -23.07
N LEU A 319 -7.73 5.97 -22.39
CA LEU A 319 -7.76 7.03 -21.39
C LEU A 319 -7.96 8.37 -22.11
N PRO A 320 -8.96 9.19 -21.70
CA PRO A 320 -9.04 10.57 -22.16
C PRO A 320 -7.94 11.39 -21.47
N VAL A 321 -6.71 11.28 -22.00
CA VAL A 321 -5.54 12.02 -21.53
C VAL A 321 -5.62 13.46 -22.02
N GLU A 322 -5.40 14.43 -21.14
CA GLU A 322 -5.25 15.84 -21.49
C GLU A 322 -3.80 16.31 -21.25
N PRO A 323 -2.91 16.23 -22.26
CA PRO A 323 -1.54 16.69 -22.14
C PRO A 323 -1.47 18.17 -21.78
N GLY A 324 -0.59 18.54 -20.85
CA GLY A 324 -0.39 19.92 -20.44
C GLY A 324 -1.61 20.58 -19.76
N ALA A 325 -2.53 19.80 -19.20
CA ALA A 325 -3.68 20.32 -18.45
C ALA A 325 -3.24 21.34 -17.39
N LYS A 326 -3.92 22.49 -17.32
CA LYS A 326 -3.66 23.54 -16.31
C LYS A 326 -4.27 23.20 -14.96
N THR A 327 -5.42 22.53 -15.00
CA THR A 327 -6.15 22.05 -13.83
C THR A 327 -5.76 20.63 -13.49
N ALA A 328 -5.82 20.28 -12.21
CA ALA A 328 -5.48 18.94 -11.76
C ALA A 328 -6.41 17.90 -12.40
N PRO A 329 -5.87 16.83 -13.01
CA PRO A 329 -6.69 15.71 -13.47
C PRO A 329 -7.38 15.02 -12.27
N ASP A 330 -8.37 14.17 -12.53
CA ASP A 330 -8.95 13.32 -11.49
C ASP A 330 -7.99 12.17 -11.15
N HIS A 331 -7.26 11.68 -12.14
CA HIS A 331 -6.36 10.54 -12.01
C HIS A 331 -5.03 10.78 -12.72
N ILE A 332 -3.95 10.32 -12.09
CA ILE A 332 -2.60 10.37 -12.63
C ILE A 332 -2.09 8.94 -12.69
N VAL A 333 -1.71 8.50 -13.88
CA VAL A 333 -1.07 7.21 -14.10
C VAL A 333 0.40 7.46 -14.35
N ILE A 334 1.26 6.77 -13.60
CA ILE A 334 2.72 6.86 -13.73
C ILE A 334 3.19 5.58 -14.40
N ASP A 335 3.71 5.75 -15.62
CA ASP A 335 4.17 4.67 -16.48
C ASP A 335 5.67 4.40 -16.24
N TYR A 336 6.00 3.13 -16.10
CA TYR A 336 7.37 2.62 -16.12
C TYR A 336 7.43 1.51 -17.17
N PRO A 337 7.53 1.84 -18.47
CA PRO A 337 7.34 0.86 -19.54
C PRO A 337 8.37 -0.27 -19.51
N GLN A 338 9.56 -0.02 -18.96
CA GLN A 338 10.64 -0.99 -18.80
C GLN A 338 10.44 -1.95 -17.61
N ASN A 339 9.49 -1.67 -16.73
CA ASN A 339 9.33 -2.35 -15.43
C ASN A 339 7.91 -2.91 -15.22
N LEU A 340 7.15 -3.10 -16.29
CA LEU A 340 5.86 -3.78 -16.20
C LEU A 340 6.10 -5.23 -15.81
N SER A 341 5.63 -5.62 -14.63
CA SER A 341 5.62 -7.01 -14.22
C SER A 341 4.84 -7.83 -15.25
N ASP A 342 5.45 -8.90 -15.73
CA ASP A 342 4.86 -10.09 -16.33
C ASP A 342 3.38 -10.32 -15.97
N GLU A 343 3.06 -10.40 -14.67
CA GLU A 343 1.70 -10.58 -14.19
C GLU A 343 0.75 -9.46 -14.64
N PHE A 344 1.15 -8.20 -14.51
CA PHE A 344 0.40 -7.05 -14.99
C PHE A 344 0.09 -7.14 -16.49
N GLN A 345 1.07 -7.57 -17.29
CA GLN A 345 0.90 -7.68 -18.74
C GLN A 345 -0.15 -8.73 -19.10
N VAL A 346 -0.05 -9.93 -18.52
CA VAL A 346 -1.01 -11.01 -18.77
C VAL A 346 -2.40 -10.69 -18.24
N ARG A 347 -2.51 -10.08 -17.06
CA ARG A 347 -3.79 -9.61 -16.52
C ARG A 347 -4.43 -8.58 -17.44
N SER A 348 -3.65 -7.64 -17.97
CA SER A 348 -4.15 -6.61 -18.88
C SER A 348 -4.65 -7.19 -20.20
N LEU A 349 -3.91 -8.12 -20.80
CA LEU A 349 -4.34 -8.84 -22.00
C LEU A 349 -5.64 -9.59 -21.80
N ARG A 350 -5.81 -10.26 -20.66
CA ARG A 350 -7.05 -11.00 -20.36
C ARG A 350 -8.24 -10.06 -20.31
N ILE A 351 -8.13 -8.90 -19.65
CA ILE A 351 -9.20 -7.91 -19.61
C ILE A 351 -9.55 -7.45 -21.04
N LEU A 352 -8.55 -7.18 -21.88
CA LEU A 352 -8.79 -6.78 -23.27
C LEU A 352 -9.53 -7.87 -24.07
N VAL A 353 -9.24 -9.15 -23.84
CA VAL A 353 -9.99 -10.27 -24.45
C VAL A 353 -11.42 -10.35 -23.90
N GLU A 354 -11.60 -10.28 -22.58
CA GLU A 354 -12.91 -10.34 -21.92
C GLU A 354 -13.85 -9.21 -22.38
N GLU A 355 -13.30 -8.02 -22.62
CA GLU A 355 -14.01 -6.85 -23.13
C GLU A 355 -14.20 -6.88 -24.66
N GLY A 356 -13.77 -7.95 -25.32
CA GLY A 356 -13.88 -8.14 -26.77
C GLY A 356 -13.04 -7.16 -27.59
N LYS A 357 -12.03 -6.54 -26.97
CA LYS A 357 -11.05 -5.66 -27.63
C LYS A 357 -9.94 -6.46 -28.31
N LEU A 358 -9.66 -7.67 -27.82
CA LEU A 358 -8.76 -8.66 -28.44
C LEU A 358 -9.51 -9.96 -28.74
N GLU A 359 -9.09 -10.66 -29.79
CA GLU A 359 -9.59 -12.01 -30.07
C GLU A 359 -9.01 -13.04 -29.07
N GLU A 360 -9.81 -14.00 -28.62
CA GLU A 360 -9.35 -15.08 -27.71
C GLU A 360 -8.20 -15.90 -28.30
N SER A 361 -8.11 -15.96 -29.63
CA SER A 361 -7.01 -16.60 -30.38
C SER A 361 -5.63 -16.04 -30.00
N VAL A 362 -5.54 -14.74 -29.68
CA VAL A 362 -4.34 -14.04 -29.20
C VAL A 362 -3.83 -14.67 -27.92
N PHE A 363 -4.73 -15.03 -27.01
CA PHE A 363 -4.33 -15.65 -25.74
C PHE A 363 -3.63 -16.99 -25.99
N THR A 364 -4.13 -17.77 -26.95
CA THR A 364 -3.58 -19.08 -27.35
C THR A 364 -2.16 -19.05 -27.92
N GLU A 365 -1.75 -17.93 -28.52
CA GLU A 365 -0.39 -17.74 -29.08
C GLU A 365 0.63 -17.43 -27.96
N VAL A 366 0.15 -16.92 -26.82
CA VAL A 366 0.95 -16.62 -25.62
C VAL A 366 0.92 -17.78 -24.60
N LEU A 367 0.27 -18.92 -24.91
CA LEU A 367 0.26 -20.11 -24.03
C LEU A 367 1.41 -21.06 -24.36
N VAL A 368 2.11 -21.58 -23.34
CA VAL A 368 3.04 -22.71 -23.51
C VAL A 368 2.30 -24.03 -23.31
N GLU A 369 2.66 -25.01 -24.13
CA GLU A 369 2.25 -26.40 -23.94
C GLU A 369 3.03 -27.01 -22.77
N GLY A 370 2.35 -27.23 -21.64
CA GLY A 370 2.89 -27.92 -20.48
C GLY A 370 3.23 -29.38 -20.80
N LYS A 371 4.00 -30.02 -19.90
CA LYS A 371 4.55 -31.39 -20.07
C LYS A 371 3.50 -32.49 -20.31
N GLU A 372 2.22 -32.22 -20.06
CA GLU A 372 1.09 -33.15 -20.29
C GLU A 372 0.15 -32.72 -21.42
N GLY A 373 0.55 -31.76 -22.28
CA GLY A 373 -0.27 -31.27 -23.40
C GLY A 373 -1.36 -30.29 -22.99
N GLN A 374 -1.33 -29.80 -21.75
CA GLN A 374 -2.19 -28.74 -21.24
C GLN A 374 -1.59 -27.38 -21.64
N ARG A 375 -2.40 -26.48 -22.19
CA ARG A 375 -1.97 -25.12 -22.54
C ARG A 375 -2.25 -24.22 -21.36
N PHE A 376 -1.21 -23.59 -20.82
CA PHE A 376 -1.34 -22.65 -19.71
C PHE A 376 -0.86 -21.27 -20.15
N PRO A 377 -1.46 -20.17 -19.64
CA PRO A 377 -0.70 -18.93 -19.57
C PRO A 377 0.57 -19.31 -18.80
N TYR A 378 1.74 -18.91 -19.30
CA TYR A 378 3.03 -19.33 -18.74
C TYR A 378 2.94 -19.43 -17.19
N GLY A 379 3.55 -20.40 -16.51
CA GLY A 379 3.61 -20.41 -15.04
C GLY A 379 4.80 -19.58 -14.55
N VAL A 380 4.64 -18.60 -13.65
CA VAL A 380 5.63 -17.53 -13.28
C VAL A 380 7.09 -18.01 -13.19
N SER A 381 7.34 -19.25 -12.77
CA SER A 381 8.66 -19.89 -12.72
C SER A 381 9.33 -20.16 -14.09
N GLU A 382 8.57 -20.22 -15.17
CA GLU A 382 9.03 -20.39 -16.56
C GLU A 382 9.24 -19.04 -17.29
N TRP A 383 8.91 -17.89 -16.66
CA TRP A 383 8.91 -16.55 -17.26
C TRP A 383 10.23 -15.80 -17.06
N GLY A 384 11.10 -16.28 -16.17
CA GLY A 384 12.33 -15.58 -15.77
C GLY A 384 13.41 -15.46 -16.86
N VAL A 385 13.08 -15.65 -18.14
CA VAL A 385 14.08 -15.70 -19.23
C VAL A 385 14.08 -14.48 -20.14
N ASP A 386 12.98 -13.77 -20.42
CA ASP A 386 13.10 -12.49 -21.18
C ASP A 386 11.81 -11.62 -21.21
N ALA A 387 11.63 -10.72 -20.22
CA ALA A 387 10.52 -9.75 -20.21
C ALA A 387 10.52 -8.82 -21.44
N PHE A 388 11.68 -8.58 -22.06
CA PHE A 388 11.78 -7.82 -23.30
C PHE A 388 11.21 -8.57 -24.50
N HIS A 389 11.37 -9.90 -24.54
CA HIS A 389 10.79 -10.71 -25.61
C HIS A 389 9.26 -10.74 -25.50
N MET A 390 8.74 -10.82 -24.27
CA MET A 390 7.30 -10.77 -24.00
C MET A 390 6.70 -9.44 -24.43
N GLN A 391 7.28 -8.32 -24.00
CA GLN A 391 6.80 -6.99 -24.40
C GLN A 391 6.81 -6.86 -25.93
N ALA A 392 7.88 -7.27 -26.60
CA ALA A 392 7.97 -7.23 -28.05
C ALA A 392 6.92 -8.11 -28.76
N GLU A 393 6.56 -9.26 -28.19
CA GLU A 393 5.55 -10.17 -28.74
C GLU A 393 4.13 -9.63 -28.51
N ILE A 394 3.86 -9.04 -27.34
CA ILE A 394 2.62 -8.30 -27.06
C ILE A 394 2.47 -7.12 -28.02
N ASP A 395 3.52 -6.31 -28.15
CA ASP A 395 3.53 -5.16 -29.04
C ASP A 395 3.26 -5.58 -30.49
N HIS A 396 3.89 -6.68 -30.93
CA HIS A 396 3.66 -7.24 -32.25
C HIS A 396 2.21 -7.67 -32.46
N ILE A 397 1.59 -8.30 -31.45
CA ILE A 397 0.19 -8.72 -31.53
C ILE A 397 -0.75 -7.52 -31.57
N LEU A 398 -0.52 -6.51 -30.72
CA LEU A 398 -1.31 -5.27 -30.70
C LEU A 398 -1.22 -4.54 -32.05
N GLU A 399 -0.03 -4.47 -32.64
CA GLU A 399 0.20 -3.90 -33.98
C GLU A 399 -0.54 -4.70 -35.07
N ALA A 400 -0.46 -6.03 -35.03
CA ALA A 400 -1.12 -6.91 -36.00
C ALA A 400 -2.65 -6.78 -35.99
N GLN A 401 -3.25 -6.42 -34.86
CA GLN A 401 -4.69 -6.21 -34.68
C GLN A 401 -5.14 -4.76 -34.97
N GLY A 402 -4.21 -3.85 -35.30
CA GLY A 402 -4.52 -2.44 -35.54
C GLY A 402 -4.98 -1.70 -34.28
N LEU A 403 -4.53 -2.17 -33.11
CA LEU A 403 -4.77 -1.54 -31.81
C LEU A 403 -3.58 -0.68 -31.35
N ALA A 404 -2.54 -0.59 -32.19
CA ALA A 404 -1.34 0.22 -32.01
C ALA A 404 -1.32 1.44 -32.93
#